data_AF-A0A0A0C0D8-F1
#
_entry.id   AF-A0A0A0C0D8-F1
#
_cell.length_a   1.000
_cell.length_b   1.000
_cell.length_c   1.000
_cell.angle_alpha   90.00
_cell.angle_beta   90.00
_cell.angle_gamma   90.00
#
_symmetry.space_group_name_H-M   'P 1'
#
loop_
_entity.id
_entity.type
_entity.pdbx_description
1 polymer ?
#
loop_
_entity_poly.entity_id
_entity_poly.type
_entity_poly.pdbx_seq_one_letter_code
_entity_poly.pdbx_strand_id
1 'polypeptide(L)'
;MYAMYAAYASGVNTAYTGFRDARDHLKPILDVAGSGRMVTVTRGDQLSAVVSGEQLRRFLDATVQPRARVVMEDGAFAVFIPGVPVAAEATSFADAVDEMTVVLRDYAEDWEDHLYGAPNHADNWGLVNLVRLSSDDQLRAWLVGDGR
;
A
#
# COMPACT_ATOMS: atom_id res chain seq x y z
N MET A 1 30.02 -4.74 6.02
CA MET A 1 30.55 -3.45 6.54
C MET A 1 29.51 -2.38 6.21
N TYR A 2 28.59 -2.09 7.14
CA TYR A 2 27.78 -0.86 7.27
C TYR A 2 26.88 -1.06 8.50
N ALA A 3 27.46 -0.96 9.69
CA ALA A 3 26.74 -1.00 10.96
C ALA A 3 27.40 0.00 11.91
N MET A 4 27.43 1.26 11.51
CA MET A 4 27.81 2.36 12.40
C MET A 4 27.43 3.66 11.71
N TYR A 5 26.26 4.20 12.03
CA TYR A 5 25.95 5.64 12.08
C TYR A 5 24.43 5.78 12.24
N ALA A 6 23.96 5.80 13.48
CA ALA A 6 22.76 6.53 13.85
C ALA A 6 23.14 7.38 15.06
N ALA A 7 23.35 8.65 14.78
CA ALA A 7 23.96 9.62 15.66
C ALA A 7 23.13 9.89 16.91
N TYR A 8 23.86 10.03 18.02
CA TYR A 8 23.45 10.74 19.22
C TYR A 8 23.14 12.21 18.88
N ALA A 9 21.87 12.50 18.61
CA ALA A 9 21.28 13.81 18.78
C ALA A 9 19.77 13.58 19.00
N SER A 10 19.29 13.94 20.20
CA SER A 10 17.90 13.81 20.70
C SER A 10 17.31 12.39 20.90
N GLY A 11 17.91 11.60 21.81
CA GLY A 11 17.20 10.70 22.75
C GLY A 11 16.27 9.57 22.26
N VAL A 12 16.10 9.37 20.95
CA VAL A 12 15.09 8.46 20.39
C VAL A 12 15.75 7.42 19.50
N ASN A 13 15.67 6.15 19.89
CA ASN A 13 16.21 5.04 19.11
C ASN A 13 15.32 4.73 17.89
N THR A 14 15.94 4.59 16.71
CA THR A 14 15.29 4.31 15.42
C THR A 14 15.78 3.01 14.76
N ALA A 15 16.60 2.23 15.47
CA ALA A 15 17.13 0.96 14.99
C ALA A 15 17.15 -0.07 16.12
N TYR A 16 16.53 -1.23 15.88
CA TYR A 16 16.44 -2.33 16.83
C TYR A 16 16.96 -3.62 16.20
N THR A 17 17.54 -4.50 17.02
CA THR A 17 18.16 -5.76 16.55
C THR A 17 17.56 -6.97 17.24
N GLY A 18 16.93 -7.82 16.43
CA GLY A 18 16.30 -9.06 16.84
C GLY A 18 14.91 -8.87 17.41
N PHE A 19 14.18 -9.98 17.49
CA PHE A 19 12.79 -10.00 17.95
C PHE A 19 12.61 -9.51 19.38
N ARG A 20 13.50 -9.92 20.29
CA ARG A 20 13.42 -9.55 21.72
C ARG A 20 13.53 -8.04 21.91
N ASP A 21 14.53 -7.42 21.28
CA ASP A 21 14.78 -5.99 21.39
C ASP A 21 13.60 -5.17 20.85
N ALA A 22 13.12 -5.52 19.65
CA ALA A 22 11.96 -4.84 19.07
C ALA A 22 10.69 -5.01 19.92
N ARG A 23 10.45 -6.21 20.46
CA ARG A 23 9.29 -6.48 21.33
C ARG A 23 9.36 -5.69 22.62
N ASP A 24 10.52 -5.65 23.26
CA ASP A 24 10.72 -4.96 24.53
C ASP A 24 10.62 -3.41 24.36
N HIS A 25 10.70 -2.92 23.11
CA HIS A 25 10.58 -1.50 22.75
C HIS A 25 9.42 -1.18 21.80
N LEU A 26 8.38 -2.02 21.71
CA LEU A 26 7.31 -1.85 20.72
C LEU A 26 6.61 -0.49 20.80
N LYS A 27 6.35 0.03 22.01
CA LYS A 27 5.71 1.34 22.19
C LYS A 27 6.58 2.48 21.61
N PRO A 28 7.85 2.66 22.02
CA PRO A 28 8.74 3.63 21.39
C PRO A 28 8.83 3.49 19.86
N ILE A 29 8.85 2.27 19.33
CA ILE A 29 8.86 2.02 17.88
C ILE A 29 7.62 2.65 17.22
N LEU A 30 6.43 2.40 17.77
CA LEU A 30 5.16 2.92 17.25
C LEU A 30 5.06 4.44 17.43
N ASP A 31 5.51 4.99 18.55
CA ASP A 31 5.50 6.45 18.81
C ASP A 31 6.37 7.19 17.78
N VAL A 32 7.54 6.64 17.44
CA VAL A 32 8.43 7.20 16.42
C VAL A 32 7.84 7.09 15.03
N ALA A 33 7.31 5.93 14.66
CA ALA A 33 6.61 5.74 13.39
C ALA A 33 5.43 6.70 13.25
N GLY A 34 4.64 6.87 14.31
CA GLY A 34 3.52 7.82 14.38
C GLY A 34 3.95 9.29 14.24
N SER A 35 5.16 9.63 14.68
CA SER A 35 5.76 10.97 14.45
C SER A 35 6.24 11.21 13.01
N GLY A 36 6.06 10.22 12.12
CA GLY A 36 6.45 10.33 10.71
C GLY A 36 7.92 10.00 10.44
N ARG A 37 8.60 9.35 11.39
CA ARG A 37 9.98 8.88 11.25
C ARG A 37 9.99 7.37 11.06
N MET A 38 10.86 6.86 10.20
CA MET A 38 11.02 5.42 10.04
C MET A 38 11.81 4.81 11.20
N VAL A 39 11.41 3.63 11.64
CA VAL A 39 12.18 2.76 12.53
C VAL A 39 12.56 1.49 11.78
N THR A 40 13.77 1.00 11.97
CA THR A 40 14.23 -0.27 11.39
C THR A 40 14.36 -1.35 12.45
N VAL A 41 13.99 -2.57 12.08
CA VAL A 41 14.18 -3.79 12.88
C VAL A 41 14.93 -4.80 12.02
N THR A 42 16.06 -5.28 12.52
CA THR A 42 16.85 -6.32 11.82
C THR A 42 16.67 -7.67 12.50
N ARG A 43 16.55 -8.75 11.74
CA ARG A 43 16.53 -10.14 12.26
C ARG A 43 17.38 -11.02 11.36
N GLY A 44 18.61 -11.29 11.78
CA GLY A 44 19.58 -11.98 10.92
C GLY A 44 19.97 -11.06 9.76
N ASP A 45 19.70 -11.49 8.53
CA ASP A 45 19.90 -10.74 7.29
C ASP A 45 18.65 -9.96 6.82
N GLN A 46 17.50 -10.17 7.46
CA GLN A 46 16.24 -9.49 7.11
C GLN A 46 16.15 -8.12 7.77
N LEU A 47 15.80 -7.11 6.96
CA LEU A 47 15.51 -5.74 7.40
C LEU A 47 14.02 -5.44 7.23
N SER A 48 13.35 -5.08 8.32
CA SER A 48 11.98 -4.59 8.32
C SER A 48 11.95 -3.11 8.68
N ALA A 49 10.99 -2.36 8.11
CA ALA A 49 10.73 -0.97 8.45
C ALA A 49 9.35 -0.83 9.09
N VAL A 50 9.27 0.00 10.14
CA VAL A 50 8.01 0.47 10.71
C VAL A 50 7.88 1.95 10.36
N VAL A 51 6.81 2.29 9.66
CA VAL A 51 6.54 3.63 9.12
C VAL A 51 5.11 4.05 9.46
N SER A 52 4.83 5.34 9.35
CA SER A 52 3.45 5.83 9.39
C SER A 52 2.64 5.27 8.22
N GLY A 53 1.49 4.65 8.52
CA GLY A 53 0.59 4.14 7.50
C GLY A 53 0.10 5.22 6.53
N GLU A 54 -0.22 6.42 7.03
CA GLU A 54 -0.68 7.53 6.18
C GLU A 54 0.43 8.09 5.29
N GLN A 55 1.67 8.15 5.78
CA GLN A 55 2.79 8.56 4.91
C GLN A 55 3.08 7.53 3.82
N LEU A 56 3.02 6.24 4.17
CA LEU A 56 3.16 5.17 3.20
C LEU A 56 2.02 5.21 2.17
N ARG A 57 0.76 5.40 2.60
CA ARG A 57 -0.39 5.57 1.71
C ARG A 57 -0.19 6.71 0.73
N ARG A 58 0.22 7.90 1.20
CA ARG A 58 0.50 9.06 0.33
C ARG A 58 1.63 8.80 -0.66
N PHE A 59 2.68 8.13 -0.23
CA PHE A 59 3.78 7.74 -1.11
C PHE A 59 3.30 6.77 -2.20
N LEU A 60 2.50 5.76 -1.82
CA LEU A 60 1.92 4.80 -2.77
C LEU A 60 0.92 5.46 -3.71
N ASP A 61 0.05 6.34 -3.23
CA ASP A 61 -0.89 7.13 -4.04
C ASP A 61 -0.17 7.94 -5.13
N ALA A 62 0.98 8.53 -4.78
CA ALA A 62 1.79 9.33 -5.70
C ALA A 62 2.62 8.49 -6.70
N THR A 63 2.92 7.23 -6.38
CA THR A 63 3.88 6.41 -7.16
C THR A 63 3.23 5.26 -7.91
N VAL A 64 2.12 4.74 -7.40
CA VAL A 64 1.31 3.70 -8.02
C VAL A 64 0.26 4.40 -8.88
N GLN A 65 0.53 4.50 -10.17
CA GLN A 65 -0.42 5.10 -11.11
C GLN A 65 -1.65 4.19 -11.27
N PRO A 66 -2.88 4.74 -11.25
CA PRO A 66 -4.11 3.96 -11.41
C PRO A 66 -4.14 3.18 -12.73
N ARG A 67 -3.65 3.80 -13.81
CA ARG A 67 -3.66 3.24 -15.19
C ARG A 67 -5.02 2.64 -15.60
N ALA A 68 -6.09 3.01 -14.90
CA ALA A 68 -7.43 2.53 -15.16
C ALA A 68 -7.85 3.00 -16.56
N ARG A 69 -8.50 2.11 -17.29
CA ARG A 69 -9.10 2.39 -18.58
C ARG A 69 -10.59 2.23 -18.46
N VAL A 70 -11.29 3.15 -19.10
CA VAL A 70 -12.75 3.18 -19.14
C VAL A 70 -13.15 3.07 -20.60
N VAL A 71 -14.05 2.14 -20.90
CA VAL A 71 -14.65 1.98 -22.22
C VAL A 71 -16.17 2.01 -22.03
N MET A 72 -16.87 2.62 -22.98
CA MET A 72 -18.34 2.60 -23.01
C MET A 72 -18.78 1.76 -24.22
N GLU A 73 -19.44 0.65 -23.96
CA GLU A 73 -19.96 -0.29 -24.97
C GLU A 73 -21.40 -0.67 -24.58
N ASP A 74 -22.30 -0.71 -25.57
CA ASP A 74 -23.70 -1.14 -25.41
C ASP A 74 -24.47 -0.47 -24.25
N GLY A 75 -24.10 0.77 -23.89
CA GLY A 75 -24.74 1.54 -22.83
C GLY A 75 -24.21 1.23 -21.41
N ALA A 76 -23.14 0.45 -21.29
CA ALA A 76 -22.44 0.19 -20.05
C ALA A 76 -21.03 0.78 -20.06
N PHE A 77 -20.53 1.15 -18.87
CA PHE A 77 -19.16 1.55 -18.62
C PHE A 77 -18.39 0.35 -18.07
N ALA A 78 -17.34 -0.05 -18.78
CA ALA A 78 -16.38 -1.05 -18.31
C ALA A 78 -15.09 -0.34 -17.84
N VAL A 79 -14.69 -0.60 -16.60
CA VAL A 79 -13.45 -0.10 -16.00
C VAL A 79 -12.52 -1.28 -15.78
N PHE A 80 -11.24 -1.15 -16.16
CA PHE A 80 -10.23 -2.18 -15.92
C PHE A 80 -8.83 -1.58 -15.79
N ILE A 81 -7.91 -2.30 -15.13
CA ILE A 81 -6.51 -1.87 -14.99
C ILE A 81 -5.61 -2.83 -15.78
N PRO A 82 -4.95 -2.39 -16.86
CA PRO A 82 -4.06 -3.25 -17.65
C PRO A 82 -2.96 -3.88 -16.80
N GLY A 83 -2.82 -5.21 -16.89
CA GLY A 83 -1.82 -5.97 -16.13
C GLY A 83 -2.28 -6.36 -14.72
N VAL A 84 -3.47 -5.95 -14.29
CA VAL A 84 -4.10 -6.36 -13.04
C VAL A 84 -5.40 -7.11 -13.39
N PRO A 85 -5.68 -8.28 -12.80
CA PRO A 85 -6.85 -9.09 -13.14
C PRO A 85 -8.11 -8.56 -12.46
N VAL A 86 -8.43 -7.28 -12.69
CA VAL A 86 -9.60 -6.60 -12.14
C VAL A 86 -10.36 -5.89 -13.25
N ALA A 87 -11.68 -6.03 -13.24
CA ALA A 87 -12.60 -5.35 -14.12
C ALA A 87 -13.93 -5.14 -13.39
N ALA A 88 -14.62 -4.04 -13.71
CA ALA A 88 -15.93 -3.71 -13.19
C ALA A 88 -16.79 -3.13 -14.31
N GLU A 89 -18.10 -3.36 -14.25
CA GLU A 89 -19.06 -2.87 -15.24
C GLU A 89 -20.29 -2.30 -14.55
N ALA A 90 -20.78 -1.15 -15.02
CA ALA A 90 -22.06 -0.61 -14.58
C ALA A 90 -22.70 0.28 -15.65
N THR A 91 -23.98 0.63 -15.46
CA THR A 91 -24.74 1.50 -16.39
C THR A 91 -24.41 2.98 -16.23
N SER A 92 -23.68 3.36 -15.19
CA SER A 92 -23.14 4.70 -15.01
C SER A 92 -21.65 4.66 -14.66
N PHE A 93 -20.93 5.72 -15.02
CA PHE A 93 -19.50 5.82 -14.72
C PHE A 93 -19.23 5.79 -13.21
N ALA A 94 -20.05 6.49 -12.41
CA ALA A 94 -19.90 6.55 -10.97
C ALA A 94 -20.07 5.15 -10.34
N ASP A 95 -21.11 4.42 -10.76
CA ASP A 95 -21.36 3.06 -10.27
C ASP A 95 -20.23 2.11 -10.69
N ALA A 96 -19.65 2.28 -11.88
CA ALA A 96 -18.53 1.45 -12.33
C ALA A 96 -17.24 1.71 -11.54
N VAL A 97 -17.03 2.94 -11.06
CA VAL A 97 -15.94 3.29 -10.15
C VAL A 97 -16.18 2.74 -8.74
N ASP A 98 -17.42 2.77 -8.26
CA ASP A 98 -17.81 2.17 -6.98
C ASP A 98 -17.59 0.65 -7.01
N GLU A 99 -18.03 -0.02 -8.07
CA GLU A 99 -17.82 -1.45 -8.26
C GLU A 99 -16.34 -1.81 -8.40
N MET A 100 -15.56 -1.03 -9.16
CA MET A 100 -14.10 -1.22 -9.23
C MET A 100 -13.44 -1.06 -7.86
N THR A 101 -13.96 -0.19 -6.99
CA THR A 101 -13.46 -0.06 -5.62
C THR A 101 -13.66 -1.34 -4.83
N VAL A 102 -14.83 -1.98 -4.94
CA VAL A 102 -15.10 -3.29 -4.30
C VAL A 102 -14.19 -4.37 -4.88
N VAL A 103 -14.09 -4.48 -6.21
CA VAL A 103 -13.23 -5.47 -6.88
C VAL A 103 -11.76 -5.34 -6.46
N LEU A 104 -11.26 -4.12 -6.24
CA LEU A 104 -9.92 -3.90 -5.72
C LEU A 104 -9.74 -4.37 -4.28
N ARG A 105 -10.77 -4.24 -3.42
CA ARG A 105 -10.75 -4.77 -2.05
C ARG A 105 -10.65 -6.29 -2.07
N ASP A 106 -11.52 -6.94 -2.85
CA ASP A 106 -11.53 -8.39 -3.00
C ASP A 106 -10.19 -8.90 -3.52
N TYR A 107 -9.64 -8.24 -4.56
CA TYR A 107 -8.32 -8.56 -5.09
C TYR A 107 -7.20 -8.42 -4.05
N ALA A 108 -7.25 -7.39 -3.18
CA ALA A 108 -6.27 -7.21 -2.12
C ALA A 108 -6.38 -8.30 -1.03
N GLU A 109 -7.58 -8.78 -0.73
CA GLU A 109 -7.79 -9.90 0.19
C GLU A 109 -7.26 -11.21 -0.40
N ASP A 110 -7.60 -11.53 -1.65
CA ASP A 110 -7.09 -12.71 -2.36
C ASP A 110 -5.55 -12.68 -2.48
N TRP A 111 -4.97 -11.49 -2.66
CA TRP A 111 -3.53 -11.35 -2.73
C TRP A 111 -2.83 -11.74 -1.44
N GLU A 112 -3.35 -11.29 -0.30
CA GLU A 112 -2.81 -11.66 1.02
C GLU A 112 -3.02 -13.15 1.34
N ASP A 113 -4.16 -13.72 0.93
CA ASP A 113 -4.49 -15.12 1.20
C ASP A 113 -3.59 -16.08 0.41
N HIS A 114 -3.48 -15.89 -0.91
CA HIS A 114 -2.81 -16.89 -1.76
C HIS A 114 -2.08 -16.35 -3.00
N LEU A 115 -2.28 -15.09 -3.44
CA LEU A 115 -1.62 -14.60 -4.67
C LEU A 115 -0.25 -13.93 -4.47
N TYR A 116 0.15 -13.59 -3.23
CA TYR A 116 1.40 -12.84 -2.97
C TYR A 116 2.67 -13.48 -3.55
N GLY A 117 2.69 -14.81 -3.70
CA GLY A 117 3.81 -15.57 -4.25
C GLY A 117 3.67 -15.94 -5.73
N ALA A 118 2.53 -15.68 -6.36
CA ALA A 118 2.28 -16.07 -7.74
C ALA A 118 3.02 -15.12 -8.71
N PRO A 119 3.78 -15.63 -9.71
CA PRO A 119 4.61 -14.78 -10.58
C PRO A 119 3.87 -13.65 -11.30
N ASN A 120 2.60 -13.86 -11.64
CA ASN A 120 1.75 -12.86 -12.31
C ASN A 120 1.06 -11.87 -11.34
N HIS A 121 1.33 -11.97 -10.03
CA HIS A 121 0.75 -11.12 -8.98
C HIS A 121 1.80 -10.53 -8.04
N ALA A 122 3.01 -11.08 -7.98
CA ALA A 122 4.05 -10.69 -7.03
C ALA A 122 4.40 -9.18 -7.10
N ASP A 123 4.39 -8.61 -8.30
CA ASP A 123 4.70 -7.19 -8.51
C ASP A 123 3.56 -6.23 -8.11
N ASN A 124 2.38 -6.75 -7.77
CA ASN A 124 1.23 -5.94 -7.36
C ASN A 124 1.28 -5.49 -5.89
N TRP A 125 2.39 -5.73 -5.19
CA TRP A 125 2.60 -5.31 -3.80
C TRP A 125 2.23 -3.84 -3.54
N GLY A 126 2.66 -2.92 -4.41
CA GLY A 126 2.39 -1.49 -4.24
C GLY A 126 0.91 -1.16 -4.34
N LEU A 127 0.20 -1.76 -5.31
CA LEU A 127 -1.24 -1.61 -5.49
C LEU A 127 -2.00 -2.15 -4.28
N VAL A 128 -1.68 -3.36 -3.85
CA VAL A 128 -2.37 -4.02 -2.72
C VAL A 128 -2.19 -3.22 -1.44
N ASN A 129 -0.99 -2.71 -1.16
CA ASN A 129 -0.76 -1.86 0.01
C ASN A 129 -1.47 -0.51 -0.11
N LEU A 130 -1.56 0.08 -1.32
CA LEU A 130 -2.34 1.30 -1.53
C LEU A 130 -3.82 1.05 -1.22
N VAL A 131 -4.38 -0.04 -1.72
CA VAL A 131 -5.76 -0.45 -1.45
C VAL A 131 -5.97 -0.60 0.05
N ARG A 132 -5.19 -1.46 0.72
CA ARG A 132 -5.32 -1.75 2.16
C ARG A 132 -5.22 -0.52 3.05
N LEU A 133 -4.39 0.46 2.69
CA LEU A 133 -4.16 1.67 3.50
C LEU A 133 -5.13 2.82 3.19
N SER A 134 -5.88 2.75 2.09
CA SER A 134 -6.78 3.82 1.67
C SER A 134 -8.21 3.58 2.14
N SER A 135 -8.96 4.65 2.38
CA SER A 135 -10.43 4.59 2.44
C SER A 135 -11.02 4.42 1.04
N ASP A 136 -12.30 4.05 0.96
CA ASP A 136 -12.96 3.91 -0.35
C ASP A 136 -13.00 5.24 -1.10
N ASP A 137 -13.24 6.36 -0.41
CA ASP A 137 -13.21 7.69 -1.03
C ASP A 137 -11.83 8.03 -1.62
N GLN A 138 -10.76 7.63 -0.92
CA GLN A 138 -9.39 7.81 -1.43
C GLN A 138 -9.13 6.92 -2.65
N LEU A 139 -9.65 5.69 -2.68
CA LEU A 139 -9.52 4.81 -3.84
C LEU A 139 -10.30 5.28 -5.05
N ARG A 140 -11.53 5.78 -4.85
CA ARG A 140 -12.32 6.41 -5.92
C ARG A 140 -11.58 7.60 -6.53
N ALA A 141 -11.06 8.49 -5.68
CA ALA A 141 -10.28 9.65 -6.13
C ALA A 141 -9.03 9.21 -6.90
N TRP A 142 -8.32 8.20 -6.39
CA TRP A 142 -7.16 7.62 -7.07
C TRP A 142 -7.51 6.99 -8.42
N LEU A 143 -8.61 6.25 -8.52
CA LEU A 143 -9.09 5.62 -9.77
C LEU A 143 -9.41 6.63 -10.87
N VAL A 144 -10.09 7.71 -10.51
CA VAL A 144 -10.48 8.78 -11.47
C VAL A 144 -9.27 9.64 -11.84
N GLY A 145 -8.24 9.67 -10.99
CA GLY A 145 -7.08 10.52 -11.11
C GLY A 145 -7.46 11.97 -10.80
N ASP A 146 -6.96 12.50 -9.68
CA ASP A 146 -6.86 13.94 -9.53
C ASP A 146 -5.91 14.43 -10.61
N GLY A 147 -6.44 15.04 -11.69
CA GLY A 147 -5.72 15.37 -12.93
C GLY A 147 -4.32 15.97 -12.75
N ARG A 148 -3.33 15.10 -12.58
CA ARG A 148 -1.89 15.37 -12.45
C ARG A 148 -1.19 15.04 -13.75
#